data_AF-A0A7Y8NYE2-F1
#
_entry.id   AF-A0A7Y8NYE2-F1
#
_cell.length_a   1.000
_cell.length_b   1.000
_cell.length_c   1.000
_cell.angle_alpha   90.00
_cell.angle_beta   90.00
_cell.angle_gamma   90.00
#
_symmetry.space_group_name_H-M   'P 1'
#
loop_
_entity.id
_entity.type
_entity.pdbx_description
1 polymer ?
#
loop_
_entity_poly.entity_id
_entity_poly.type
_entity_poly.pdbx_seq_one_letter_code
_entity_poly.pdbx_strand_id
1 'polypeptide(L)' 'MELKEKQRKILDVAVELFKEKGYMGSSVRDLATKLNIKAASLYAHIRSKE' A
#
# COMPACT_ATOMS: atom_id res chain seq x y z
N MET A 1 -19.75 -4.71 -1.45
CA MET A 1 -19.12 -3.78 -0.51
C MET A 1 -18.31 -2.79 -1.32
N GLU A 2 -18.67 -1.51 -1.32
CA GLU A 2 -17.80 -0.47 -1.90
C GLU A 2 -16.52 -0.36 -1.06
N LEU A 3 -15.38 -0.43 -1.72
CA LEU A 3 -14.12 0.00 -1.13
C LEU A 3 -14.17 1.53 -1.00
N LYS A 4 -13.84 2.05 0.19
CA LYS A 4 -13.74 3.51 0.37
C LYS A 4 -12.65 4.04 -0.58
N GLU A 5 -12.86 5.21 -1.19
CA GLU A 5 -11.90 5.91 -2.08
C GLU A 5 -10.42 5.77 -1.66
N LYS A 6 -10.15 5.96 -0.35
CA LYS A 6 -8.81 5.83 0.22
C LYS A 6 -8.22 4.42 0.09
N GLN A 7 -9.01 3.37 0.28
CA GLN A 7 -8.59 1.98 0.13
C GLN A 7 -8.29 1.65 -1.33
N ARG A 8 -9.11 2.15 -2.26
CA ARG A 8 -8.88 1.97 -3.69
C ARG A 8 -7.55 2.58 -4.13
N LYS A 9 -7.27 3.81 -3.71
CA LYS A 9 -5.99 4.48 -3.97
C LYS A 9 -4.79 3.70 -3.40
N ILE A 10 -4.92 3.13 -2.20
CA ILE A 10 -3.86 2.30 -1.62
C ILE A 10 -3.60 1.05 -2.48
N LEU A 11 -4.65 0.40 -2.96
CA LEU A 11 -4.55 -0.79 -3.82
C LEU A 11 -3.92 -0.46 -5.17
N ASP A 12 -4.33 0.63 -5.82
CA ASP A 12 -3.78 1.03 -7.12
C ASP A 12 -2.27 1.28 -7.03
N VAL A 13 -1.82 2.00 -5.99
CA VAL A 13 -0.38 2.25 -5.76
C VAL A 13 0.37 1.00 -5.37
N ALA A 14 -0.24 0.09 -4.60
CA ALA A 14 0.37 -1.21 -4.27
C ALA A 14 0.58 -2.06 -5.53
N VAL A 15 -0.39 -2.09 -6.45
CA VAL A 15 -0.26 -2.80 -7.73
C VAL A 15 0.89 -2.25 -8.56
N GLU A 16 1.01 -0.92 -8.67
CA GLU A 16 2.15 -0.30 -9.37
C GLU A 16 3.49 -0.64 -8.71
N LEU A 17 3.56 -0.56 -7.38
CA LEU A 17 4.76 -0.89 -6.63
C LEU A 17 5.18 -2.36 -6.86
N PHE A 18 4.21 -3.27 -6.91
CA PHE A 18 4.47 -4.69 -7.16
C PHE A 18 4.89 -4.96 -8.60
N LYS A 19 4.37 -4.19 -9.58
CA LYS A 19 4.86 -4.26 -10.96
C LYS A 19 6.30 -3.80 -11.09
N GLU A 20 6.72 -2.78 -10.34
CA GLU A 20 8.08 -2.22 -10.40
C GLU A 20 9.12 -3.06 -9.64
N LYS A 21 8.80 -3.54 -8.43
CA LYS A 21 9.77 -4.19 -7.53
C LYS A 21 9.52 -5.69 -7.30
N GLY A 22 8.41 -6.22 -7.82
CA GLY A 22 7.90 -7.53 -7.41
C GLY A 22 7.32 -7.52 -5.99
N TYR A 23 6.51 -8.53 -5.67
CA TYR A 23 5.89 -8.65 -4.34
C TYR A 23 6.92 -8.83 -3.22
N MET A 24 7.98 -9.62 -3.45
CA MET A 24 9.03 -9.86 -2.45
C MET A 24 9.97 -8.66 -2.27
N GLY A 25 10.21 -7.88 -3.34
CA GLY A 25 11.09 -6.70 -3.32
C GLY A 25 10.43 -5.40 -2.82
N SER A 26 9.15 -5.48 -2.42
CA SER A 26 8.37 -4.34 -1.94
C SER A 26 8.02 -4.47 -0.47
N SER A 27 7.83 -3.35 0.22
CA SER A 27 7.46 -3.31 1.63
C SER A 27 6.32 -2.32 1.90
N VAL A 28 5.68 -2.45 3.08
CA VAL A 28 4.69 -1.46 3.55
C VAL A 28 5.31 -0.06 3.67
N ARG A 29 6.63 0.02 3.93
CA ARG A 29 7.38 1.28 3.94
C ARG A 29 7.53 1.88 2.54
N ASP A 30 7.83 1.07 1.53
CA ASP A 30 7.87 1.54 0.14
C ASP A 30 6.51 2.09 -0.29
N LEU A 31 5.43 1.40 0.06
CA LEU A 31 4.06 1.83 -0.23
C LEU A 31 3.73 3.15 0.49
N ALA A 32 4.13 3.29 1.75
CA ALA A 32 3.96 4.53 2.52
C ALA A 32 4.69 5.71 1.87
N THR A 33 5.93 5.50 1.46
CA THR A 33 6.73 6.50 0.74
C THR A 33 6.06 6.90 -0.58
N LYS A 34 5.60 5.92 -1.38
CA LYS A 34 4.94 6.20 -2.67
C LYS A 34 3.60 6.92 -2.52
N LEU A 35 2.89 6.66 -1.41
CA LEU A 35 1.65 7.37 -1.04
C LEU A 35 1.88 8.72 -0.35
N ASN A 36 3.14 9.09 -0.08
CA ASN A 36 3.52 10.27 0.70
C ASN A 36 2.83 10.35 2.07
N ILE A 37 2.82 9.24 2.80
CA ILE A 37 2.24 9.13 4.15
C ILE A 37 3.17 8.39 5.11
N LYS A 38 2.91 8.52 6.41
CA LYS A 38 3.64 7.75 7.43
C LYS A 38 3.24 6.27 7.37
N ALA A 39 4.21 5.36 7.43
CA ALA A 39 3.95 3.92 7.46
C ALA A 39 3.03 3.50 8.63
N ALA A 40 3.13 4.17 9.78
CA ALA A 40 2.23 3.99 10.92
C ALA A 40 0.74 4.18 10.53
N SER A 41 0.44 5.12 9.63
CA SER A 41 -0.91 5.35 9.13
C SER A 41 -1.42 4.23 8.23
N LEU A 42 -0.52 3.49 7.57
CA LEU A 42 -0.90 2.29 6.79
C LEU A 42 -1.14 1.09 7.68
N TYR A 43 -0.34 0.86 8.72
CA TYR A 43 -0.60 -0.23 9.67
C TYR A 43 -1.95 -0.08 10.41
N ALA A 44 -2.45 1.14 10.56
CA ALA A 44 -3.81 1.39 11.06
C ALA A 44 -4.93 0.98 10.07
N HIS A 45 -4.59 0.76 8.80
CA HIS A 45 -5.53 0.48 7.71
C HIS A 45 -5.33 -0.89 7.05
N ILE A 46 -4.14 -1.48 7.17
CA ILE A 46 -3.75 -2.74 6.56
C ILE A 46 -3.37 -3.69 7.69
N ARG A 47 -4.11 -4.79 7.83
CA ARG A 47 -3.90 -5.77 8.91
C ARG A 47 -2.60 -6.55 8.78
N SER A 48 -2.08 -6.70 7.56
CA SER A 48 -0.95 -7.56 7.23
C SER A 48 -0.57 -7.40 5.76
N LYS A 49 0.69 -7.67 5.39
CA LYS A 49 1.12 -7.82 3.99
C LYS A 49 0.76 -9.22 3.44
N GLU A 50 0.57 -10.19 4.33
CA GLU A 50 -0.03 -11.52 4.09
C GLU A 50 -1.56 -11.42 3.98
#